data_AF-A0A7V9SCA6-F1
#
_entry.id   AF-A0A7V9SCA6-F1
#
_cell.length_a   1.000
_cell.length_b   1.000
_cell.length_c   1.000
_cell.angle_alpha   90.00
_cell.angle_beta   90.00
_cell.angle_gamma   90.00
#
_symmetry.space_group_name_H-M   'P 1'
#
loop_
_entity.id
_entity.type
_entity.pdbx_description
1 polymer ?
#
loop_
_entity_poly.entity_id
_entity_poly.type
_entity_poly.pdbx_seq_one_letter_code
_entity_poly.pdbx_strand_id
1 'polypeptide(L)'
;MSAQEAIPRELLSERKTLEQQVRALQERLAFYEGFDLLIQDNVTHAHELFRRAAQERETALAATARARHVAGREEAFLRAELQTIAGDLGDVAQSVDALVRRVARALGESPGENDWRVPGTMQPHHAVAVVVHGVTSARTALSLQRVIAALPHVVAVSAREFAGGLLRLDARVRAPLHLSQFSPWEDGWRIQPLTERPDVLEFALHESDGMIA
;
A
#
# COMPACT_ATOMS: atom_id res chain seq x y z
N MET A 1 -6.44 102.48 0.88
CA MET A 1 -7.55 101.86 1.63
C MET A 1 -8.01 100.65 0.82
N SER A 2 -7.54 99.46 1.19
CA SER A 2 -7.74 98.23 0.42
C SER A 2 -9.12 97.65 0.71
N ALA A 3 -9.97 97.58 -0.31
CA ALA A 3 -11.24 96.86 -0.26
C ALA A 3 -10.94 95.35 -0.30
N GLN A 4 -10.93 94.75 0.88
CA GLN A 4 -10.80 93.31 1.03
C GLN A 4 -12.17 92.70 0.71
N GLU A 5 -12.32 92.18 -0.51
CA GLU A 5 -13.49 91.45 -0.98
C GLU A 5 -13.79 90.29 0.00
N ALA A 6 -14.82 90.47 0.81
CA ALA A 6 -15.31 89.45 1.73
C ALA A 6 -16.04 88.38 0.91
N ILE A 7 -15.36 87.26 0.65
CA ILE A 7 -15.94 86.10 -0.03
C ILE A 7 -17.22 85.66 0.73
N PRO A 8 -18.37 85.49 0.05
CA PRO A 8 -19.61 85.01 0.66
C PRO A 8 -19.41 83.71 1.46
N ARG A 9 -19.95 83.66 2.69
CA ARG A 9 -19.80 82.50 3.59
C ARG A 9 -20.33 81.19 3.01
N GLU A 10 -21.34 81.25 2.14
CA GLU A 10 -21.90 80.07 1.44
C GLU A 10 -20.89 79.43 0.49
N LEU A 11 -20.17 80.23 -0.31
CA LEU A 11 -19.12 79.74 -1.21
C LEU A 11 -17.96 79.09 -0.45
N LEU A 12 -17.64 79.59 0.75
CA LEU A 12 -16.64 78.97 1.63
C LEU A 12 -17.12 77.63 2.20
N SER A 13 -18.43 77.46 2.43
CA SER A 13 -19.01 76.20 2.90
C SER A 13 -19.04 75.15 1.79
N GLU A 14 -19.48 75.54 0.58
CA GLU A 14 -19.47 74.67 -0.60
C GLU A 14 -18.06 74.24 -1.00
N ARG A 15 -17.09 75.15 -0.92
CA ARG A 15 -15.69 74.81 -1.15
C ARG A 15 -15.18 73.76 -0.15
N LYS A 16 -15.53 73.90 1.14
CA LYS A 16 -15.13 72.92 2.16
C LYS A 16 -15.77 71.55 1.94
N THR A 17 -17.03 71.48 1.53
CA THR A 17 -17.69 70.20 1.23
C THR A 17 -17.11 69.55 -0.01
N LEU A 18 -16.80 70.32 -1.07
CA LEU A 18 -16.07 69.83 -2.24
C LEU A 18 -14.67 69.31 -1.87
N GLU A 19 -13.90 70.04 -1.06
CA GLU A 19 -12.58 69.59 -0.60
C GLU A 19 -12.66 68.28 0.21
N GLN A 20 -13.70 68.11 1.03
CA GLN A 20 -13.94 66.85 1.75
C GLN A 20 -14.32 65.70 0.81
N GLN A 21 -15.18 65.95 -0.19
CA GLN A 21 -15.54 64.94 -1.19
C GLN A 21 -14.35 64.52 -2.04
N VAL A 22 -13.52 65.48 -2.46
CA VAL A 22 -12.29 65.21 -3.21
C VAL A 22 -11.34 64.36 -2.37
N ARG A 23 -11.17 64.67 -1.08
CA ARG A 23 -10.32 63.87 -0.19
C ARG A 23 -10.85 62.44 -0.04
N ALA A 24 -12.16 62.27 0.18
CA ALA A 24 -12.78 60.95 0.28
C ALA A 24 -12.65 60.14 -1.02
N LEU A 25 -12.78 60.78 -2.18
CA LEU A 25 -12.57 60.13 -3.48
C LEU A 25 -11.11 59.75 -3.71
N GLN A 26 -10.16 60.58 -3.28
CA GLN A 26 -8.72 60.29 -3.36
C GLN A 26 -8.33 59.10 -2.48
N GLU A 27 -8.83 59.04 -1.24
CA GLU A 27 -8.60 57.91 -0.34
C GLU A 27 -9.16 56.61 -0.92
N ARG A 28 -10.35 56.67 -1.50
CA ARG A 28 -10.98 55.52 -2.13
C ARG A 28 -10.25 55.08 -3.41
N LEU A 29 -9.71 56.01 -4.19
CA LEU A 29 -8.89 55.70 -5.36
C LEU A 29 -7.60 54.99 -4.95
N ALA A 30 -6.88 55.55 -3.97
CA ALA A 30 -5.65 54.95 -3.46
C ALA A 30 -5.87 53.53 -2.89
N PHE A 31 -7.03 53.29 -2.28
CA PHE A 31 -7.43 51.95 -1.85
C PHE A 31 -7.60 50.97 -3.02
N TYR A 32 -8.28 51.36 -4.09
CA TYR A 32 -8.45 50.51 -5.27
C TYR A 32 -7.14 50.24 -6.00
N GLU A 33 -6.27 51.25 -6.12
CA GLU A 33 -4.93 51.08 -6.70
C GLU A 33 -4.09 50.07 -5.90
N GLY A 34 -4.15 50.12 -4.56
CA GLY A 34 -3.50 49.13 -3.70
C GLY A 34 -4.07 47.72 -3.87
N PHE A 35 -5.39 47.60 -4.04
CA PHE A 35 -6.04 46.32 -4.30
C PHE A 35 -5.64 45.74 -5.67
N ASP A 36 -5.56 46.56 -6.70
CA ASP A 36 -5.17 46.13 -8.05
C ASP A 36 -3.72 45.61 -8.08
N LEU A 37 -2.81 46.26 -7.35
CA LEU A 37 -1.44 45.76 -7.19
C LEU A 37 -1.39 44.39 -6.52
N LEU A 38 -2.18 44.19 -5.46
CA LEU A 38 -2.27 42.91 -4.75
C LEU A 38 -2.88 41.82 -5.64
N ILE A 39 -3.87 42.16 -6.46
CA ILE A 39 -4.45 41.23 -7.44
C ILE A 39 -3.41 40.83 -8.48
N GLN A 40 -2.64 41.78 -9.01
CA GLN A 40 -1.58 41.50 -9.98
C GLN A 40 -0.48 40.59 -9.40
N ASP A 41 -0.07 40.83 -8.16
CA ASP A 41 0.90 39.99 -7.46
C ASP A 41 0.37 38.56 -7.27
N ASN A 42 -0.86 38.42 -6.78
CA ASN A 42 -1.51 37.13 -6.62
C ASN A 42 -1.68 36.36 -7.94
N VAL A 43 -2.05 37.05 -9.02
CA VAL A 43 -2.17 36.44 -10.36
C VAL A 43 -0.81 35.97 -10.86
N THR A 44 0.25 36.74 -10.61
CA THR A 44 1.62 36.37 -10.97
C THR A 44 2.08 35.14 -10.19
N HIS A 45 1.89 35.16 -8.88
CA HIS A 45 2.24 34.03 -8.01
C HIS A 45 1.43 32.76 -8.35
N ALA A 46 0.14 32.89 -8.64
CA ALA A 46 -0.69 31.77 -9.06
C ALA A 46 -0.20 31.15 -10.38
N HIS A 47 0.16 31.96 -11.37
CA HIS A 47 0.74 31.47 -12.62
C HIS A 47 2.06 30.72 -12.37
N GLU A 48 2.92 31.22 -11.49
CA GLU A 48 4.15 30.51 -11.12
C GLU A 48 3.88 29.16 -10.46
N LEU A 49 2.92 29.11 -9.54
CA LEU A 49 2.50 27.86 -8.89
C LEU A 49 1.97 26.86 -9.91
N PHE A 50 1.10 27.28 -10.83
CA PHE A 50 0.60 26.39 -11.89
C PHE A 50 1.73 25.89 -12.79
N ARG A 51 2.68 26.76 -13.15
CA ARG A 51 3.85 26.38 -13.94
C ARG A 51 4.70 25.33 -13.21
N ARG A 52 4.95 25.52 -11.91
CA ARG A 52 5.70 24.56 -11.09
C ARG A 52 4.96 23.22 -10.95
N ALA A 53 3.64 23.26 -10.69
CA ALA A 53 2.82 22.07 -10.58
C ALA A 53 2.75 21.30 -11.91
N ALA A 54 2.67 21.99 -13.05
CA ALA A 54 2.70 21.37 -14.37
C ALA A 54 4.05 20.67 -14.62
N GLN A 55 5.16 21.34 -14.29
CA GLN A 55 6.50 20.77 -14.40
C GLN A 55 6.67 19.54 -13.50
N GLU A 56 6.22 19.61 -12.24
CA GLU A 56 6.29 18.49 -11.30
C GLU A 56 5.43 17.30 -11.75
N ARG A 57 4.24 17.57 -12.30
CA ARG A 57 3.40 16.53 -12.89
C ARG A 57 4.11 15.85 -14.06
N GLU A 58 4.76 16.61 -14.94
CA GLU A 58 5.49 16.05 -16.07
C GLU A 58 6.67 15.18 -15.62
N THR A 59 7.45 15.64 -14.64
CA THR A 59 8.57 14.84 -14.10
C THR A 59 8.10 13.57 -13.42
N ALA A 60 7.00 13.61 -12.66
CA ALA A 60 6.40 12.44 -12.04
C ALA A 60 5.89 11.44 -13.10
N LEU A 61 5.22 11.91 -14.15
CA LEU A 61 4.78 11.06 -15.26
C LEU A 61 5.96 10.41 -15.96
N ALA A 62 7.03 11.15 -16.24
CA ALA A 62 8.24 10.60 -16.85
C ALA A 62 8.94 9.57 -15.93
N ALA A 63 8.99 9.83 -14.62
CA ALA A 63 9.56 8.90 -13.65
C ALA A 63 8.75 7.59 -13.57
N THR A 64 7.42 7.67 -13.50
CA THR A 64 6.56 6.47 -13.45
C THR A 64 6.63 5.66 -14.75
N ALA A 65 6.69 6.32 -15.91
CA ALA A 65 6.86 5.65 -17.20
C ALA A 65 8.20 4.89 -17.28
N ARG A 66 9.29 5.50 -16.82
CA ARG A 66 10.60 4.84 -16.74
C ARG A 66 10.59 3.65 -15.78
N ALA A 67 10.02 3.81 -14.60
CA ALA A 67 9.93 2.74 -13.61
C ALA A 67 9.14 1.54 -14.15
N ARG A 68 7.99 1.77 -14.81
CA ARG A 68 7.21 0.72 -15.46
C ARG A 68 8.00 0.00 -16.56
N HIS A 69 8.75 0.74 -17.38
CA HIS A 69 9.57 0.13 -18.42
C HIS A 69 10.69 -0.76 -17.86
N VAL A 70 11.35 -0.33 -16.78
CA VAL A 70 12.41 -1.12 -16.12
C VAL A 70 11.81 -2.38 -15.51
N ALA A 71 10.74 -2.24 -14.73
CA ALA A 71 10.06 -3.36 -14.10
C ALA A 71 9.56 -4.38 -15.14
N GLY A 72 8.95 -3.92 -16.24
CA GLY A 72 8.48 -4.82 -17.30
C GLY A 72 9.61 -5.56 -18.02
N ARG A 73 10.81 -4.97 -18.13
CA ARG A 73 11.98 -5.66 -18.69
C ARG A 73 12.52 -6.72 -17.74
N GLU A 74 12.60 -6.41 -16.45
CA GLU A 74 13.05 -7.34 -15.43
C GLU A 74 12.09 -8.53 -15.29
N GLU A 75 10.78 -8.27 -15.30
CA GLU A 75 9.76 -9.32 -15.30
C GLU A 75 9.87 -10.22 -16.54
N ALA A 76 10.02 -9.63 -17.74
CA ALA A 76 10.20 -10.40 -18.96
C ALA A 76 11.47 -11.27 -18.93
N PHE A 77 12.55 -10.74 -18.36
CA PHE A 77 13.81 -11.47 -18.18
C PHE A 77 13.64 -12.65 -17.22
N LEU A 78 13.10 -12.42 -16.02
CA LEU A 78 12.86 -13.47 -15.02
C LEU A 78 11.93 -14.56 -15.55
N ARG A 79 10.89 -14.18 -16.30
CA ARG A 79 9.98 -15.14 -16.92
C ARG A 79 10.67 -16.02 -17.95
N ALA A 80 11.54 -15.44 -18.76
CA ALA A 80 12.35 -16.19 -19.72
C ALA A 80 13.31 -17.15 -18.99
N GLU A 81 13.95 -16.70 -17.91
CA GLU A 81 14.85 -17.52 -17.09
C GLU A 81 14.12 -18.70 -16.45
N LEU A 82 12.94 -18.47 -15.84
CA LEU A 82 12.11 -19.53 -15.26
C LEU A 82 11.64 -20.54 -16.33
N GLN A 83 11.35 -20.07 -17.54
CA GLN A 83 10.95 -20.95 -18.64
C GLN A 83 12.11 -21.85 -19.09
N THR A 84 13.33 -21.32 -19.13
CA THR A 84 14.54 -22.12 -19.40
C THR A 84 14.75 -23.17 -18.30
N ILE A 85 14.70 -22.78 -17.03
CA ILE A 85 14.87 -23.71 -15.89
C ILE A 85 13.80 -24.81 -15.92
N ALA A 86 12.55 -24.46 -16.24
CA ALA A 86 11.48 -25.44 -16.36
C ALA A 86 11.73 -26.44 -17.51
N GLY A 87 12.32 -25.98 -18.62
CA GLY A 87 12.77 -26.84 -19.71
C GLY A 87 13.86 -27.82 -19.25
N ASP A 88 14.91 -27.30 -18.61
CA ASP A 88 16.03 -28.10 -18.13
C ASP A 88 15.59 -29.16 -17.10
N LEU A 89 14.67 -28.81 -16.19
CA LEU A 89 14.08 -29.76 -15.25
C LEU A 89 13.29 -30.87 -15.95
N GLY A 90 12.59 -30.54 -17.04
CA GLY A 90 11.90 -31.51 -17.87
C GLY A 90 12.87 -32.52 -18.50
N ASP A 91 13.98 -32.04 -19.02
CA ASP A 91 15.02 -32.88 -19.63
C ASP A 91 15.72 -33.79 -18.61
N VAL A 92 15.97 -33.27 -17.40
CA VAL A 92 16.50 -34.06 -16.28
C VAL A 92 15.52 -35.15 -15.87
N ALA A 93 14.23 -34.82 -15.73
CA ALA A 93 13.20 -35.80 -15.37
C ALA A 93 13.11 -36.94 -16.41
N GLN A 94 13.13 -36.61 -17.71
CA GLN A 94 13.14 -37.60 -18.77
C GLN A 94 14.39 -38.49 -18.72
N SER A 95 15.55 -37.91 -18.42
CA SER A 95 16.81 -38.63 -18.28
C SER A 95 16.78 -39.61 -17.10
N VAL A 96 16.22 -39.19 -15.96
CA VAL A 96 16.00 -40.04 -14.78
C VAL A 96 15.04 -41.18 -15.12
N ASP A 97 13.92 -40.92 -15.77
CA ASP A 97 12.97 -41.98 -16.19
C ASP A 97 13.60 -42.99 -17.16
N ALA A 98 14.44 -42.52 -18.09
CA ALA A 98 15.20 -43.38 -18.98
C ALA A 98 16.19 -44.26 -18.20
N LEU A 99 16.88 -43.70 -17.20
CA LEU A 99 17.79 -44.43 -16.32
C LEU A 99 17.06 -45.48 -15.49
N VAL A 100 15.94 -45.12 -14.84
CA VAL A 100 15.09 -46.04 -14.08
C VAL A 100 14.66 -47.22 -14.94
N ARG A 101 14.18 -46.96 -16.17
CA ARG A 101 13.80 -48.02 -17.12
C ARG A 101 14.97 -48.90 -17.58
N ARG A 102 16.21 -48.37 -17.60
CA ARG A 102 17.41 -49.17 -17.91
C ARG A 102 17.84 -50.02 -16.72
N VAL A 103 17.78 -49.47 -15.51
CA VAL A 103 18.10 -50.19 -14.27
C VAL A 103 17.12 -51.33 -14.05
N ALA A 104 15.81 -51.09 -14.17
CA ALA A 104 14.79 -52.15 -14.06
C ALA A 104 15.03 -53.30 -15.06
N ARG A 105 15.38 -52.97 -16.32
CA ARG A 105 15.75 -53.97 -17.33
C ARG A 105 17.03 -54.73 -17.00
N ALA A 106 18.05 -54.05 -16.44
CA ALA A 106 19.32 -54.66 -16.10
C ALA A 106 19.24 -55.58 -14.87
N LEU A 107 18.35 -55.25 -13.92
CA LEU A 107 18.09 -56.07 -12.73
C LEU A 107 17.21 -57.30 -13.00
N GLY A 108 16.69 -57.46 -14.23
CA GLY A 108 15.84 -58.60 -14.58
C GLY A 108 14.48 -58.60 -13.88
N GLU A 109 14.11 -57.50 -13.22
CA GLU A 109 12.81 -57.35 -12.58
C GLU A 109 11.75 -57.11 -13.66
N SER A 110 10.90 -58.12 -13.87
CA SER A 110 9.64 -57.95 -14.58
C SER A 110 8.80 -56.90 -13.83
N PRO A 111 8.21 -55.89 -14.50
CA PRO A 111 7.46 -54.81 -13.86
C PRO A 111 6.09 -55.30 -13.37
N GLY A 112 6.08 -56.21 -12.40
CA GLY A 112 4.87 -56.85 -11.89
C GLY A 112 4.76 -56.94 -10.38
N GLU A 113 5.83 -56.82 -9.59
CA GLU A 113 5.73 -57.26 -8.19
C GLU A 113 6.68 -56.57 -7.19
N ASN A 114 7.09 -55.32 -7.45
CA ASN A 114 7.71 -54.50 -6.42
C ASN A 114 6.84 -53.26 -6.16
N ASP A 115 5.86 -53.46 -5.28
CA ASP A 115 5.07 -52.47 -4.55
C ASP A 115 5.99 -51.69 -3.59
N TRP A 116 7.03 -51.03 -4.12
CA TRP A 116 7.65 -49.93 -3.41
C TRP A 116 6.63 -48.78 -3.48
N ARG A 117 5.73 -48.77 -2.49
CA ARG A 117 4.86 -47.62 -2.25
C ARG A 117 5.73 -46.39 -2.14
N VAL A 118 5.68 -45.54 -3.16
CA VAL A 118 6.02 -44.12 -3.02
C VAL A 118 5.18 -43.61 -1.83
N PRO A 119 5.74 -43.10 -0.73
CA PRO A 119 5.00 -42.29 0.21
C PRO A 119 4.81 -40.92 -0.45
N GLY A 120 3.97 -40.91 -1.47
CA GLY A 120 3.59 -39.77 -2.28
C GLY A 120 2.08 -39.78 -2.45
N THR A 121 1.34 -40.18 -1.42
CA THR A 121 0.03 -39.59 -1.25
C THR A 121 0.29 -38.11 -1.05
N MET A 122 0.12 -37.32 -2.12
CA MET A 122 -0.14 -35.89 -2.01
C MET A 122 -1.24 -35.76 -0.98
N GLN A 123 -0.88 -35.52 0.28
CA GLN A 123 -1.85 -35.14 1.28
C GLN A 123 -2.50 -33.87 0.71
N PRO A 124 -3.83 -33.84 0.55
CA PRO A 124 -4.48 -32.67 -0.01
C PRO A 124 -4.09 -31.47 0.84
N HIS A 125 -3.38 -30.53 0.22
CA HIS A 125 -3.07 -29.26 0.86
C HIS A 125 -4.30 -28.37 0.71
N HIS A 126 -4.88 -27.99 1.84
CA HIS A 126 -6.03 -27.10 1.87
C HIS A 126 -5.53 -25.66 1.95
N ALA A 127 -6.13 -24.77 1.15
CA ALA A 127 -5.93 -23.34 1.30
C ALA A 127 -6.88 -22.84 2.40
N VAL A 128 -6.32 -22.17 3.40
CA VAL A 128 -7.04 -21.59 4.53
C VAL A 128 -6.75 -20.10 4.55
N ALA A 129 -7.80 -19.29 4.57
CA ALA A 129 -7.68 -17.86 4.79
C ALA A 129 -7.61 -17.58 6.29
N VAL A 130 -6.54 -16.94 6.75
CA VAL A 130 -6.40 -16.48 8.13
C VAL A 130 -6.62 -14.97 8.17
N VAL A 131 -7.65 -14.54 8.87
CA VAL A 131 -8.04 -13.13 8.99
C VAL A 131 -7.86 -12.70 10.45
N VAL A 132 -7.01 -11.69 10.65
CA VAL A 132 -6.67 -11.19 11.98
C VAL A 132 -7.05 -9.72 12.08
N HIS A 133 -7.89 -9.41 13.05
CA HIS A 133 -8.30 -8.03 13.38
C HIS A 133 -7.46 -7.46 14.53
N GLY A 134 -7.31 -6.14 14.59
CA GLY A 134 -6.61 -5.46 15.69
C GLY A 134 -5.08 -5.44 15.54
N VAL A 135 -4.56 -5.67 14.33
CA VAL A 135 -3.11 -5.67 14.08
C VAL A 135 -2.60 -4.22 13.99
N THR A 136 -2.04 -3.72 15.09
CA THR A 136 -1.65 -2.31 15.24
C THR A 136 -0.39 -1.91 14.47
N SER A 137 0.44 -2.87 14.05
CA SER A 137 1.71 -2.58 13.36
C SER A 137 2.14 -3.67 12.38
N ALA A 138 2.96 -3.29 11.39
CA ALA A 138 3.59 -4.22 10.45
C ALA A 138 4.51 -5.23 11.16
N ARG A 139 5.12 -4.83 12.29
CA ARG A 139 5.93 -5.73 13.12
C ARG A 139 5.08 -6.85 13.72
N THR A 140 3.89 -6.52 14.23
CA THR A 140 2.91 -7.49 14.73
C THR A 140 2.45 -8.42 13.61
N ALA A 141 2.16 -7.87 12.43
CA ALA A 141 1.78 -8.65 11.26
C ALA A 141 2.85 -9.68 10.83
N LEU A 142 4.12 -9.25 10.77
CA LEU A 142 5.23 -10.14 10.44
C LEU A 142 5.48 -11.20 11.52
N SER A 143 5.29 -10.85 12.79
CA SER A 143 5.37 -11.82 13.90
C SER A 143 4.30 -12.90 13.77
N LEU A 144 3.05 -12.52 13.51
CA LEU A 144 1.93 -13.44 13.26
C LEU A 144 2.22 -14.37 12.08
N GLN A 145 2.69 -13.82 10.96
CA GLN A 145 3.05 -14.62 9.80
C GLN A 145 4.13 -15.66 10.14
N ARG A 146 5.14 -15.28 10.92
CA ARG A 146 6.21 -16.21 11.36
C ARG A 146 5.69 -17.30 12.27
N VAL A 147 4.81 -16.97 13.22
CA VAL A 147 4.19 -17.95 14.12
C VAL A 147 3.38 -18.96 13.33
N ILE A 148 2.53 -18.49 12.40
CA ILE A 148 1.73 -19.38 11.55
C ILE A 148 2.63 -20.24 10.66
N ALA A 149 3.69 -19.67 10.07
CA ALA A 149 4.64 -20.42 9.26
C ALA A 149 5.43 -21.47 10.06
N ALA A 150 5.56 -21.31 11.38
CA ALA A 150 6.24 -22.26 12.26
C ALA A 150 5.34 -23.42 12.71
N LEU A 151 4.03 -23.40 12.41
CA LEU A 151 3.12 -24.47 12.79
C LEU A 151 3.44 -25.77 12.01
N PRO A 152 3.43 -26.97 12.66
CA PRO A 152 3.90 -28.22 12.04
C PRO A 152 3.12 -28.67 10.79
N HIS A 153 1.87 -28.23 10.66
CA HIS A 153 0.96 -28.61 9.59
C HIS A 153 0.84 -27.52 8.51
N VAL A 154 1.55 -26.41 8.65
CA VAL A 154 1.58 -25.31 7.67
C VAL A 154 2.73 -25.55 6.69
N VAL A 155 2.42 -25.54 5.39
CA VAL A 155 3.38 -25.75 4.29
C VAL A 155 3.91 -24.42 3.78
N ALA A 156 3.03 -23.43 3.66
CA ALA A 156 3.38 -22.10 3.18
C ALA A 156 2.37 -21.08 3.73
N VAL A 157 2.83 -19.85 3.95
CA VAL A 157 2.00 -18.70 4.35
C VAL A 157 2.40 -17.51 3.51
N SER A 158 1.41 -16.84 2.91
CA SER A 158 1.60 -15.59 2.18
C SER A 158 0.71 -14.49 2.75
N ALA A 159 1.26 -13.28 2.87
CA ALA A 159 0.47 -12.11 3.21
C ALA A 159 -0.26 -11.60 1.97
N ARG A 160 -1.59 -11.52 2.04
CA ARG A 160 -2.43 -11.00 0.96
C ARG A 160 -2.74 -9.52 1.16
N GLU A 161 -3.00 -9.11 2.39
CA GLU A 161 -3.40 -7.74 2.72
C GLU A 161 -3.00 -7.37 4.15
N PHE A 162 -2.52 -6.14 4.33
CA PHE A 162 -2.33 -5.51 5.64
C PHE A 162 -2.72 -4.04 5.55
N ALA A 163 -3.91 -3.69 6.03
CA ALA A 163 -4.44 -2.33 5.98
C ALA A 163 -5.51 -2.12 7.06
N GLY A 164 -5.58 -0.91 7.63
CA GLY A 164 -6.67 -0.53 8.54
C GLY A 164 -6.79 -1.38 9.82
N GLY A 165 -5.70 -1.99 10.29
CA GLY A 165 -5.72 -2.90 11.45
C GLY A 165 -6.16 -4.33 11.12
N LEU A 166 -6.39 -4.64 9.85
CA LEU A 166 -6.71 -5.98 9.35
C LEU A 166 -5.47 -6.60 8.70
N LEU A 167 -5.22 -7.87 9.02
CA LEU A 167 -4.24 -8.70 8.35
C LEU A 167 -4.94 -9.90 7.74
N ARG A 168 -4.69 -10.14 6.45
CA ARG A 168 -5.17 -11.32 5.74
C ARG A 168 -3.99 -12.13 5.22
N LEU A 169 -3.95 -13.39 5.61
CA LEU A 169 -2.94 -14.35 5.20
C LEU A 169 -3.62 -15.51 4.47
N ASP A 170 -2.98 -16.00 3.42
CA ASP A 170 -3.35 -17.25 2.77
C ASP A 170 -2.35 -18.32 3.20
N ALA A 171 -2.83 -19.35 3.92
CA ALA A 171 -2.02 -20.46 4.40
C ALA A 171 -2.34 -21.74 3.62
N ARG A 172 -1.31 -22.50 3.25
CA ARG A 172 -1.46 -23.87 2.72
C ARG A 172 -1.15 -24.85 3.83
N VAL A 173 -2.12 -25.69 4.18
CA VAL A 173 -2.04 -26.56 5.36
C VAL A 173 -2.31 -28.02 5.02
N ARG A 174 -1.68 -28.93 5.79
CA ARG A 174 -1.88 -30.39 5.72
C ARG A 174 -3.04 -30.87 6.59
N ALA A 175 -3.44 -30.05 7.57
CA ALA A 175 -4.52 -30.33 8.50
C ALA A 175 -5.23 -29.01 8.86
N PRO A 176 -6.51 -29.05 9.29
CA PRO A 176 -7.24 -27.86 9.73
C PRO A 176 -6.49 -27.08 10.81
N LEU A 177 -6.50 -25.75 10.67
CA LEU A 177 -5.97 -24.84 11.68
C LEU A 177 -6.99 -24.69 12.81
N HIS A 178 -6.50 -24.71 14.04
CA HIS A 178 -7.31 -24.49 15.23
C HIS A 178 -6.75 -23.33 16.05
N LEU A 179 -7.63 -22.53 16.66
CA LEU A 179 -7.20 -21.35 17.41
C LEU A 179 -6.31 -21.72 18.62
N SER A 180 -6.50 -22.90 19.21
CA SER A 180 -5.67 -23.43 20.30
C SER A 180 -4.19 -23.60 19.94
N GLN A 181 -3.86 -23.65 18.65
CA GLN A 181 -2.48 -23.73 18.17
C GLN A 181 -1.74 -22.38 18.26
N PHE A 182 -2.48 -21.30 18.50
CA PHE A 182 -1.95 -19.94 18.63
C PHE A 182 -1.66 -19.53 20.09
N SER A 183 -1.98 -20.39 21.06
CA SER A 183 -1.66 -20.18 22.49
C SER A 183 -0.19 -19.87 22.80
N PRO A 184 0.82 -20.42 22.07
CA PRO A 184 2.22 -20.05 22.31
C PRO A 184 2.55 -18.58 22.01
N TRP A 185 1.66 -17.85 21.34
CA TRP A 185 1.85 -16.46 20.95
C TRP A 185 1.12 -15.46 21.87
N GLU A 186 0.55 -15.93 22.99
CA GLU A 186 -0.06 -15.10 24.05
C GLU A 186 0.96 -14.23 24.83
N ASP A 187 1.96 -13.65 24.15
CA ASP A 187 2.89 -12.65 24.69
C ASP A 187 2.15 -11.31 24.82
N GLY A 188 1.25 -11.21 25.79
CA GLY A 188 0.53 -9.97 26.11
C GLY A 188 -0.65 -9.65 25.20
N TRP A 189 -1.10 -10.56 24.33
CA TRP A 189 -2.29 -10.40 23.49
C TRP A 189 -3.36 -11.43 23.83
N ARG A 190 -4.61 -10.97 24.00
CA ARG A 190 -5.79 -11.84 24.09
C ARG A 190 -6.34 -12.08 22.69
N ILE A 191 -6.43 -13.36 22.33
CA ILE A 191 -7.00 -13.80 21.05
C ILE A 191 -8.48 -14.10 21.27
N GLN A 192 -9.35 -13.39 20.54
CA GLN A 192 -10.80 -13.65 20.55
C GLN A 192 -11.21 -14.35 19.25
N PRO A 193 -11.72 -15.60 19.29
CA PRO A 193 -12.23 -16.25 18.09
C PRO A 193 -13.47 -15.52 17.57
N LEU A 194 -13.51 -15.32 16.25
CA LEU A 194 -14.70 -14.83 15.55
C LEU A 194 -15.31 -15.93 14.70
N THR A 195 -14.49 -16.60 13.88
CA THR A 195 -14.91 -17.67 12.98
C THR A 195 -13.87 -18.78 12.94
N GLU A 196 -14.28 -20.04 13.11
CA GLU A 196 -13.42 -21.21 12.94
C GLU A 196 -14.09 -22.19 11.98
N ARG A 197 -13.60 -22.22 10.75
CA ARG A 197 -14.07 -23.10 9.67
C ARG A 197 -12.87 -23.80 9.01
N PRO A 198 -13.08 -24.93 8.33
CA PRO A 198 -12.00 -25.66 7.65
C PRO A 198 -11.24 -24.84 6.60
N ASP A 199 -11.87 -23.81 6.04
CA ASP A 199 -11.38 -22.94 4.97
C ASP A 199 -11.05 -21.52 5.42
N VAL A 200 -11.53 -21.10 6.61
CA VAL A 200 -11.37 -19.74 7.14
C VAL A 200 -11.16 -19.77 8.64
N LEU A 201 -10.08 -19.15 9.10
CA LEU A 201 -9.82 -18.88 10.52
C LEU A 201 -9.80 -17.38 10.76
N GLU A 202 -10.69 -16.88 11.61
CA GLU A 202 -10.84 -15.47 11.89
C GLU A 202 -10.80 -15.20 13.40
N PHE A 203 -9.97 -14.26 13.81
CA PHE A 203 -9.86 -13.85 15.21
C PHE A 203 -9.45 -12.38 15.36
N ALA A 204 -9.79 -11.80 16.50
CA ALA A 204 -9.39 -10.45 16.88
C ALA A 204 -8.30 -10.49 17.94
N LEU A 205 -7.39 -9.51 17.84
CA LEU A 205 -6.35 -9.25 18.82
C LEU A 205 -6.76 -8.10 19.71
N HIS A 206 -6.72 -8.34 21.01
CA HIS A 206 -6.85 -7.30 22.02
C HIS A 206 -5.56 -7.28 22.83
N GLU A 207 -5.04 -6.09 23.07
CA GLU A 207 -3.93 -5.93 24.00
C GLU A 207 -4.42 -6.40 25.37
N SER A 208 -3.65 -7.28 26.02
CA SER A 208 -3.93 -7.66 27.39
C SER A 208 -3.61 -6.43 28.22
N ASP A 209 -4.63 -5.63 28.54
CA ASP A 209 -4.45 -4.51 29.44
C ASP A 209 -3.78 -5.07 30.71
N GLY A 210 -2.54 -4.65 30.91
CA GLY A 210 -1.70 -5.08 32.01
C GLY A 210 -2.37 -4.62 33.28
N MET A 211 -3.22 -5.48 33.84
CA MET A 211 -3.72 -5.33 35.19
C MET A 211 -2.50 -5.40 36.10
N ILE A 212 -2.00 -4.21 36.46
CA ILE A 212 -1.11 -4.01 37.59
C ILE A 212 -1.82 -4.63 38.80
N ALA A 213 -1.25 -5.72 39.31
CA ALA A 213 -1.44 -6.21 40.66
C ALA A 213 -0.12 -6.86 41.11
#